data_AF-A0AA35R2Y2-F1
#
_entry.id   AF-A0AA35R2Y2-F1
#
_cell.length_a   1.000
_cell.length_b   1.000
_cell.length_c   1.000
_cell.angle_alpha   90.00
_cell.angle_beta   90.00
_cell.angle_gamma   90.00
#
_symmetry.space_group_name_H-M   'P 1'
#
loop_
_entity.id
_entity.type
_entity.pdbx_description
1 polymer ?
#
loop_
_entity_poly.entity_id
_entity_poly.type
_entity_poly.pdbx_seq_one_letter_code
_entity_poly.pdbx_strand_id
1 'polypeptide(L)'
;MLVNVLSLKDDDLRDEGDDLIKPGSEEAKSLAVRKEVIRNKIRAVGKMARVFAVLRGEREEVLALKGLTPSGQLPVGVLSEGKAGLSTAILELKAKIHSFSDARKLDRVNERMPPRRDSMISLSSEPAESPMSVTSERKFTY
;
A
#
# COMPACT_ATOMS: atom_id res chain seq x y z
N MET A 1 -3.56 -2.91 13.68
CA MET A 1 -2.71 -1.70 13.76
C MET A 1 -3.48 -0.39 13.94
N LEU A 2 -4.63 -0.17 13.27
CA LEU A 2 -5.32 1.13 13.34
C LEU A 2 -6.10 1.44 14.63
N VAL A 3 -6.42 0.44 15.46
CA VAL A 3 -7.32 0.62 16.61
C VAL A 3 -6.75 1.59 17.67
N ASN A 4 -5.43 1.64 17.82
CA ASN A 4 -4.77 2.50 18.82
C ASN A 4 -4.62 3.97 18.37
N VAL A 5 -4.77 4.28 17.07
CA VAL A 5 -4.62 5.64 16.54
C VAL A 5 -5.93 6.43 16.66
N LEU A 6 -7.08 5.76 16.63
CA LEU A 6 -8.40 6.39 16.73
C LEU A 6 -8.79 6.82 18.15
N SER A 7 -8.09 6.35 19.18
CA SER A 7 -8.53 6.49 20.58
C SER A 7 -7.91 7.68 21.34
N LEU A 8 -7.26 8.63 20.65
CA LEU A 8 -6.71 9.83 21.28
C LEU A 8 -7.83 10.83 21.59
N LYS A 9 -8.00 11.09 22.90
CA LYS A 9 -9.03 11.93 23.53
C LYS A 9 -9.24 13.25 22.79
N ASP A 10 -10.49 13.65 22.61
CA ASP A 10 -10.90 14.94 22.00
C ASP A 10 -10.52 16.20 22.83
N ASP A 11 -9.59 16.06 23.79
CA ASP A 11 -9.36 17.01 24.89
C ASP A 11 -8.37 18.15 24.59
N ASP A 12 -7.56 18.05 23.52
CA ASP A 12 -6.47 19.02 23.24
C ASP A 12 -6.92 20.39 22.69
N LEU A 13 -8.24 20.68 22.66
CA LEU A 13 -8.80 21.92 22.08
C LEU A 13 -9.91 22.55 22.95
N ARG A 14 -9.90 22.28 24.26
CA ARG A 14 -10.76 23.03 25.19
C ARG A 14 -10.21 24.46 25.31
N ASP A 15 -11.09 25.41 25.06
CA ASP A 15 -10.80 26.84 24.96
C ASP A 15 -10.78 27.42 26.37
N GLU A 16 -9.60 27.58 26.97
CA GLU A 16 -9.38 28.24 28.27
C GLU A 16 -9.61 29.77 28.21
N GLY A 17 -10.37 30.27 27.22
CA GLY A 17 -10.42 31.71 26.90
C GLY A 17 -11.78 32.29 26.46
N ASP A 18 -12.90 31.57 26.60
CA ASP A 18 -14.22 32.06 26.15
C ASP A 18 -14.98 32.87 27.22
N ASP A 19 -14.30 33.52 28.17
CA ASP A 19 -14.92 34.34 29.22
C ASP A 19 -15.26 35.78 28.78
N LEU A 20 -14.98 36.15 27.52
CA LEU A 20 -15.07 37.54 27.05
C LEU A 20 -16.39 37.90 26.33
N ILE A 21 -17.32 36.96 26.16
CA ILE A 21 -18.60 37.20 25.45
C ILE A 21 -19.77 37.05 26.43
N LYS A 22 -20.63 38.08 26.53
CA LYS A 22 -21.84 38.03 27.37
C LYS A 22 -22.69 36.80 27.04
N PRO A 23 -22.93 35.89 28.00
CA PRO A 23 -23.74 34.70 27.75
C PRO A 23 -25.18 35.11 27.47
N GLY A 24 -25.69 34.81 26.27
CA GLY A 24 -27.12 34.90 25.96
C GLY A 24 -27.54 35.67 24.71
N SER A 25 -26.65 36.38 23.99
CA SER A 25 -27.04 36.99 22.71
C SER A 25 -27.13 35.96 21.58
N GLU A 26 -28.05 36.15 20.64
CA GLU A 26 -28.18 35.29 19.44
C GLU A 26 -26.89 35.29 18.60
N GLU A 27 -26.17 36.42 18.58
CA GLU A 27 -24.86 36.53 17.91
C GLU A 27 -23.79 35.65 18.59
N ALA A 28 -23.76 35.61 19.93
CA ALA A 28 -22.83 34.76 20.68
C ALA A 28 -23.07 33.27 20.40
N LYS A 29 -24.34 32.85 20.31
CA LYS A 29 -24.70 31.47 19.94
C LYS A 29 -24.23 31.14 18.52
N SER A 30 -24.43 32.04 17.55
CA SER A 30 -24.01 31.84 16.17
C SER A 30 -22.48 31.73 16.03
N LEU A 31 -21.73 32.54 16.78
CA LEU A 31 -20.27 32.52 16.82
C LEU A 31 -19.75 31.24 17.50
N ALA A 32 -20.37 30.79 18.58
CA ALA A 32 -20.03 29.55 19.26
C ALA A 32 -20.18 28.33 18.33
N VAL A 33 -21.30 28.24 17.60
CA VAL A 33 -21.53 27.19 16.59
C VAL A 33 -20.45 27.25 15.49
N ARG A 34 -20.11 28.45 15.01
CA ARG A 34 -19.08 28.60 13.96
C ARG A 34 -17.68 28.22 14.47
N LYS A 35 -17.32 28.60 15.71
CA LYS A 35 -16.07 28.17 16.37
C LYS A 35 -16.01 26.65 16.51
N GLU A 36 -17.12 26.01 16.86
CA GLU A 36 -17.22 24.55 16.96
C GLU A 36 -17.03 23.87 15.60
N VAL A 37 -17.67 24.37 14.54
CA VAL A 37 -17.48 23.85 13.17
C VAL A 37 -16.01 23.92 12.76
N ILE A 38 -15.32 25.03 13.06
CA ILE A 38 -13.90 25.19 12.74
C ILE A 38 -13.05 24.20 13.55
N ARG A 39 -13.29 24.05 14.85
CA ARG A 39 -12.59 23.06 15.69
C ARG A 39 -12.78 21.64 15.18
N ASN A 40 -14.01 21.29 14.79
CA ASN A 40 -14.31 19.95 14.25
C ASN A 40 -13.59 19.71 12.91
N LYS A 41 -13.47 20.73 12.06
CA LYS A 41 -12.64 20.65 10.84
C LYS A 41 -11.16 20.42 11.15
N ILE A 42 -10.60 21.17 12.10
CA ILE A 42 -9.19 21.00 12.52
C ILE A 42 -8.97 19.60 13.10
N ARG A 43 -9.86 19.13 13.98
CA ARG A 43 -9.81 17.77 14.55
C ARG A 43 -9.90 16.71 13.46
N ALA A 44 -10.81 16.86 12.51
CA ALA A 44 -10.96 15.93 11.39
C ALA A 44 -9.69 15.85 10.56
N VAL A 45 -9.11 17.00 10.19
CA VAL A 45 -7.84 17.06 9.43
C VAL A 45 -6.70 16.44 10.22
N GLY A 46 -6.57 16.73 11.53
CA GLY A 46 -5.54 16.14 12.39
C GLY A 46 -5.67 14.61 12.51
N LYS A 47 -6.89 14.09 12.65
CA LYS A 47 -7.16 12.64 12.65
C LYS A 47 -6.77 12.02 11.31
N MET A 48 -7.15 12.63 10.19
CA MET A 48 -6.77 12.15 8.85
C MET A 48 -5.26 12.18 8.62
N ALA A 49 -4.58 13.26 9.02
CA ALA A 49 -3.13 13.39 8.87
C ALA A 49 -2.37 12.26 9.59
N ARG A 50 -2.80 11.89 10.81
CA ARG A 50 -2.23 10.76 11.55
C ARG A 50 -2.47 9.42 10.85
N VAL A 51 -3.69 9.19 10.34
CA VAL A 51 -4.00 7.98 9.57
C VAL A 51 -3.13 7.89 8.32
N PHE A 52 -2.98 8.98 7.57
CA PHE A 52 -2.12 9.02 6.38
C PHE A 52 -0.64 8.78 6.70
N ALA A 53 -0.14 9.35 7.80
CA ALA A 53 1.24 9.12 8.24
C ALA A 53 1.49 7.64 8.56
N VAL A 54 0.57 7.00 9.28
CA VAL A 54 0.65 5.57 9.62
C VAL A 54 0.56 4.70 8.37
N LEU A 55 -0.45 4.92 7.52
CA LEU A 55 -0.61 4.17 6.26
C LEU A 55 0.61 4.30 5.36
N ARG A 56 1.21 5.50 5.29
CA ARG A 56 2.43 5.72 4.53
C ARG A 56 3.62 4.95 5.12
N GLY A 57 3.87 5.11 6.42
CA GLY A 57 4.99 4.44 7.09
C GLY A 57 4.90 2.91 6.99
N GLU A 58 3.73 2.34 7.31
CA GLU A 58 3.50 0.90 7.21
C GLU A 58 3.61 0.39 5.76
N ARG A 59 3.15 1.16 4.77
CA ARG A 59 3.31 0.83 3.35
C ARG A 59 4.78 0.78 2.93
N GLU A 60 5.58 1.74 3.37
CA GLU A 60 7.00 1.81 3.05
C GLU A 60 7.76 0.60 3.64
N GLU A 61 7.46 0.21 4.88
CA GLU A 61 8.00 -1.00 5.51
C GLU A 61 7.61 -2.28 4.73
N VAL A 62 6.33 -2.41 4.36
CA VAL A 62 5.85 -3.53 3.54
C VAL A 62 6.54 -3.58 2.17
N LEU A 63 6.72 -2.42 1.52
CA LEU A 63 7.37 -2.34 0.21
C LEU A 63 8.85 -2.73 0.32
N ALA A 64 9.55 -2.25 1.35
CA ALA A 64 10.93 -2.64 1.62
C ALA A 64 11.06 -4.15 1.83
N LEU A 65 10.17 -4.74 2.63
CA LEU A 65 10.17 -6.18 2.88
C LEU A 65 9.90 -7.00 1.61
N LYS A 66 8.96 -6.57 0.76
CA LYS A 66 8.72 -7.20 -0.55
C LYS A 66 9.93 -7.13 -1.47
N GLY A 67 10.66 -6.01 -1.48
CA GLY A 67 11.88 -5.84 -2.27
C GLY A 67 13.03 -6.75 -1.83
N LEU A 68 13.08 -7.09 -0.54
CA LEU A 68 14.10 -7.99 0.02
C LEU A 68 13.72 -9.47 -0.08
N THR A 69 12.45 -9.77 -0.32
CA THR A 69 11.98 -11.16 -0.41
C THR A 69 12.14 -11.64 -1.86
N PRO A 70 12.83 -12.76 -2.12
CA PRO A 70 13.14 -13.20 -3.48
C PRO A 70 11.91 -13.55 -4.34
N SER A 71 10.75 -13.80 -3.72
CA SER A 71 9.49 -14.04 -4.41
C SER A 71 8.69 -12.76 -4.71
N GLY A 72 9.11 -11.60 -4.19
CA GLY A 72 8.34 -10.36 -4.24
C GLY A 72 7.04 -10.36 -3.40
N GLN A 73 6.78 -11.44 -2.67
CA GLN A 73 5.63 -11.59 -1.77
C GLN A 73 6.07 -11.47 -0.32
N LEU A 74 5.14 -11.04 0.55
CA LEU A 74 5.42 -11.01 1.98
C LEU A 74 5.46 -12.44 2.53
N PRO A 75 6.38 -12.75 3.46
CA PRO A 75 6.32 -13.99 4.20
C PRO A 75 4.99 -14.10 4.95
N VAL A 76 4.42 -15.30 4.95
CA VAL A 76 3.12 -15.56 5.60
C VAL A 76 3.21 -15.24 7.09
N GLY A 77 2.16 -14.61 7.63
CA GLY A 77 2.08 -14.28 9.07
C GLY A 77 2.74 -12.96 9.49
N VAL A 78 3.65 -12.38 8.71
CA VAL A 78 4.37 -11.16 9.11
C VAL A 78 3.44 -9.96 9.32
N LEU A 79 2.38 -9.84 8.51
CA LEU A 79 1.37 -8.78 8.69
C LEU A 79 0.53 -8.96 9.97
N SER A 80 0.35 -10.20 10.42
CA SER A 80 -0.40 -10.49 11.65
C SER A 80 0.35 -10.02 12.90
N GLU A 81 1.69 -10.00 12.84
CA GLU A 81 2.57 -9.50 13.91
C GLU A 81 2.67 -7.96 13.94
N GLY A 82 2.15 -7.27 12.92
CA GLY A 82 2.18 -5.82 12.81
C GLY A 82 3.60 -5.25 12.64
N LYS A 83 3.87 -4.09 13.25
CA LYS A 83 5.07 -3.28 12.97
C LYS A 83 6.35 -3.99 13.36
N ALA A 84 6.30 -4.66 14.51
CA ALA A 84 7.45 -5.34 15.08
C ALA A 84 7.88 -6.48 14.14
N GLY A 85 6.93 -7.29 13.68
CA GLY A 85 7.18 -8.38 12.71
C GLY A 85 7.74 -7.88 11.38
N LEU A 86 7.21 -6.77 10.84
CA LEU A 86 7.77 -6.15 9.64
C LEU A 86 9.23 -5.72 9.86
N SER A 87 9.53 -5.07 10.98
CA SER A 87 10.87 -4.57 11.29
C SER A 87 11.87 -5.70 11.49
N THR A 88 11.50 -6.76 12.22
CA THR A 88 12.36 -7.93 12.44
C THR A 88 12.62 -8.69 11.15
N ALA A 89 11.57 -8.97 10.36
CA ALA A 89 11.71 -9.65 9.07
C ALA A 89 12.61 -8.87 8.09
N ILE A 90 12.49 -7.53 8.07
CA ILE A 90 13.37 -6.67 7.26
C ILE A 90 14.82 -6.80 7.74
N LEU A 91 15.08 -6.76 9.05
CA LEU A 91 16.43 -6.90 9.59
C LEU A 91 17.05 -8.26 9.25
N GLU A 92 16.30 -9.35 9.41
CA GLU A 92 16.75 -10.70 9.08
C GLU A 92 17.07 -10.87 7.60
N LEU A 93 16.22 -10.34 6.71
CA LEU A 93 16.45 -10.43 5.26
C LEU A 93 17.57 -9.50 4.78
N LYS A 94 17.73 -8.33 5.40
CA LYS A 94 18.89 -7.45 5.14
C LYS A 94 20.19 -8.14 5.53
N ALA A 95 20.20 -8.86 6.66
CA ALA A 95 21.36 -9.64 7.05
C ALA A 95 21.74 -10.62 5.95
N LYS A 96 20.80 -11.41 5.40
CA LYS A 96 21.11 -12.41 4.35
C LYS A 96 21.89 -11.90 3.13
N ILE A 97 21.86 -10.60 2.84
CA ILE A 97 22.72 -9.97 1.83
C ILE A 97 24.07 -9.61 2.48
N HIS A 98 24.96 -10.60 2.60
CA HIS A 98 26.29 -10.41 3.22
C HIS A 98 27.44 -10.21 2.21
N SER A 99 27.20 -10.39 0.90
CA SER A 99 28.23 -10.30 -0.14
C SER A 99 27.79 -9.51 -1.37
N PHE A 100 28.78 -8.90 -2.06
CA PHE A 100 28.55 -8.21 -3.34
C PHE A 100 27.96 -9.16 -4.40
N SER A 101 28.38 -10.43 -4.38
CA SER A 101 27.88 -11.43 -5.34
C SER A 101 26.39 -11.71 -5.18
N ASP A 102 25.87 -11.63 -3.94
CA ASP A 102 24.46 -11.88 -3.66
C ASP A 102 23.60 -10.67 -4.03
N ALA A 103 24.08 -9.46 -3.73
CA ALA A 103 23.45 -8.22 -4.19
C ALA A 103 23.31 -8.20 -5.73
N ARG A 104 24.38 -8.58 -6.45
CA ARG A 104 24.36 -8.64 -7.93
C ARG A 104 23.35 -9.66 -8.48
N LYS A 105 23.22 -10.83 -7.84
CA LYS A 105 22.23 -11.84 -8.25
C LYS A 105 20.80 -11.33 -8.09
N LEU A 106 20.53 -10.64 -6.98
CA LEU A 106 19.21 -10.06 -6.70
C LEU A 106 18.84 -8.94 -7.69
N ASP A 107 19.82 -8.09 -8.06
CA ASP A 107 19.55 -6.94 -8.94
C ASP A 107 19.47 -7.29 -10.42
N ARG A 108 19.86 -8.51 -10.83
CA ARG A 108 19.85 -8.98 -12.23
C ARG A 108 18.50 -8.78 -12.95
N VAL A 109 17.38 -8.84 -12.22
CA VAL A 109 16.03 -8.61 -12.78
C VAL A 109 15.77 -7.13 -13.07
N ASN A 110 16.39 -6.22 -12.32
CA ASN A 110 16.26 -4.77 -12.48
C ASN A 110 17.26 -4.20 -13.51
N GLU A 111 18.39 -4.88 -13.72
CA GLU A 111 19.39 -4.49 -14.72
C GLU A 111 18.96 -4.78 -16.17
N ARG A 112 17.96 -5.65 -16.39
CA ARG A 112 17.48 -5.98 -17.75
C ARG A 112 16.70 -4.82 -18.35
N MET A 113 16.74 -4.70 -19.67
CA MET A 113 15.94 -3.72 -20.40
C MET A 113 14.44 -3.91 -20.10
N PRO A 114 13.68 -2.86 -19.74
CA PRO A 114 12.24 -2.96 -19.58
C PRO A 114 11.58 -3.48 -20.86
N PRO A 115 10.48 -4.26 -20.77
CA PRO A 115 9.79 -4.77 -21.95
C PRO A 115 9.34 -3.61 -22.85
N ARG A 116 9.57 -3.74 -24.17
CA ARG A 116 9.12 -2.75 -25.16
C ARG A 116 7.60 -2.77 -25.22
N ARG A 117 6.97 -1.60 -25.37
CA ARG A 117 5.49 -1.48 -25.34
C ARG A 117 4.78 -2.38 -26.37
N ASP A 118 5.44 -2.67 -27.49
CA ASP A 118 4.91 -3.50 -28.57
C ASP A 118 4.86 -5.01 -28.22
N SER A 119 5.61 -5.47 -27.21
CA SER A 119 5.62 -6.88 -26.80
C SER A 119 4.41 -7.29 -25.94
N MET A 120 3.55 -6.34 -25.54
CA MET A 120 2.27 -6.68 -24.86
C MET A 120 1.23 -7.24 -25.83
N ILE A 121 1.40 -7.07 -27.14
CA ILE A 121 0.44 -7.56 -28.15
C ILE A 121 0.66 -9.05 -28.48
N SER A 122 1.84 -9.62 -28.21
CA SER A 122 2.17 -10.99 -28.65
C SER A 122 1.98 -12.08 -27.59
N LEU A 123 1.56 -11.76 -26.36
CA LEU A 123 1.32 -12.77 -25.32
C LEU A 123 -0.15 -13.19 -25.18
N SER A 124 -1.07 -12.64 -25.99
CA SER A 124 -2.49 -12.99 -25.98
C SER A 124 -2.99 -13.74 -27.23
N SER A 125 -2.10 -14.16 -28.14
CA SER A 125 -2.49 -15.04 -29.25
C SER A 125 -2.09 -16.48 -28.92
N GLU A 126 -3.02 -17.22 -28.31
CA GLU A 126 -3.05 -18.67 -28.47
C GLU A 126 -3.04 -19.00 -29.97
N PRO A 127 -2.25 -19.98 -30.45
CA PRO A 127 -2.43 -20.49 -31.78
C PRO A 127 -3.66 -21.42 -31.76
N ALA A 128 -4.80 -20.88 -32.17
CA ALA A 128 -5.95 -21.66 -32.58
C ALA A 128 -5.58 -22.46 -33.85
N GLU A 129 -5.78 -23.78 -33.74
CA GLU A 129 -6.12 -24.73 -34.81
C GLU A 129 -5.26 -24.76 -36.08
N SER A 130 -4.41 -25.78 -36.17
CA SER A 130 -3.99 -26.35 -37.45
C SER A 130 -5.12 -27.21 -38.03
N PRO A 131 -5.64 -26.93 -39.24
CA PRO A 131 -6.64 -27.78 -39.86
C PRO A 131 -6.01 -29.08 -40.39
N MET A 132 -6.64 -30.17 -39.97
CA MET A 132 -6.51 -31.58 -40.37
C MET A 132 -6.01 -31.82 -41.81
N SER A 133 -4.95 -32.61 -41.96
CA SER A 133 -4.53 -33.19 -43.23
C SER A 133 -5.49 -34.32 -43.64
N VAL A 134 -6.20 -34.11 -44.75
CA VAL A 134 -7.04 -35.13 -45.39
C VAL A 134 -6.12 -36.17 -46.04
N THR A 135 -6.07 -37.38 -45.48
CA THR A 135 -5.43 -38.53 -46.12
C THR A 135 -6.35 -39.06 -47.24
N SER A 136 -5.92 -38.85 -48.49
CA SER A 136 -6.54 -39.46 -49.67
C SER A 136 -5.68 -40.58 -50.18
N GLU A 137 -6.02 -41.83 -49.83
CA GLU A 137 -5.71 -42.99 -50.68
C GLU A 137 -6.91 -43.95 -50.69
N ARG A 138 -7.74 -43.82 -51.73
CA ARG A 138 -8.67 -44.88 -52.13
C ARG A 138 -7.86 -45.98 -52.79
N LYS A 139 -7.79 -47.14 -52.12
CA LYS A 139 -7.53 -48.41 -52.80
C LYS A 139 -8.81 -48.82 -53.54
N PHE A 140 -8.74 -48.97 -54.86
CA PHE A 140 -9.58 -49.93 -55.56
C PHE A 140 -8.85 -50.52 -56.78
N THR A 141 -9.05 -51.81 -56.89
CA THR A 141 -8.47 -52.84 -57.75
C THR A 141 -8.95 -52.76 -59.21
N TYR A 142 -8.17 -53.38 -60.10
CA TYR A 142 -8.70 -54.25 -61.17
C TYR A 142 -7.99 -55.60 -61.10
#